data_AF-A0A381IC28-F1
#
_entry.id   AF-A0A381IC28-F1
#
_cell.length_a   1.000
_cell.length_b   1.000
_cell.length_c   1.000
_cell.angle_alpha   90.00
_cell.angle_beta   90.00
_cell.angle_gamma   90.00
#
_symmetry.space_group_name_H-M   'P 1'
#
loop_
_entity.id
_entity.type
_entity.pdbx_description
1 polymer ?
#
loop_
_entity_poly.entity_id
_entity_poly.type
_entity_poly.pdbx_seq_one_letter_code
_entity_poly.pdbx_strand_id
1 'polypeptide(L)' 'MRINKYIASCGIASRRKAEEIILGGRIKVNGSVVKELSLILMKKKT' A
#
# COMPACT_ATOMS: atom_id res chain seq x y z
N MET A 1 -5.92 -2.85 -7.85
CA MET A 1 -4.65 -3.55 -7.55
C MET A 1 -4.43 -3.53 -6.04
N ARG A 2 -4.12 -4.66 -5.38
CA ARG A 2 -3.86 -4.65 -3.93
C ARG A 2 -2.68 -3.74 -3.59
N ILE A 3 -2.76 -3.03 -2.47
CA ILE A 3 -1.71 -2.12 -2.01
C ILE A 3 -0.37 -2.84 -1.82
N ASN A 4 -0.36 -4.07 -1.29
CA ASN A 4 0.87 -4.85 -1.11
C ASN A 4 1.57 -5.13 -2.45
N LYS A 5 0.78 -5.40 -3.50
CA LYS A 5 1.30 -5.60 -4.86
C LYS A 5 1.82 -4.29 -5.44
N TYR A 6 1.18 -3.17 -5.13
CA TYR A 6 1.61 -1.84 -5.56
C TYR A 6 2.94 -1.43 -4.93
N ILE A 7 3.07 -1.57 -3.61
CA ILE A 7 4.29 -1.24 -2.87
C ILE A 7 5.47 -2.09 -3.35
N ALA A 8 5.23 -3.40 -3.57
CA ALA A 8 6.24 -4.29 -4.13
C ALA A 8 6.59 -3.93 -5.59
N SER A 9 5.61 -3.56 -6.41
CA SER A 9 5.83 -3.13 -7.80
C SER A 9 6.57 -1.80 -7.90
N CYS A 10 6.45 -0.93 -6.91
CA CYS A 10 7.21 0.31 -6.82
C CYS A 10 8.63 0.10 -6.27
N GLY A 11 9.01 -1.11 -5.86
CA GLY A 11 10.33 -1.40 -5.28
C GLY A 11 10.54 -0.84 -3.87
N ILE A 12 9.49 -0.34 -3.23
CA ILE A 12 9.57 0.29 -1.90
C ILE A 12 9.87 -0.75 -0.83
N ALA A 13 9.21 -1.91 -0.91
CA ALA A 13 9.38 -2.99 0.05
C ALA A 13 8.92 -4.33 -0.52
N SER A 14 9.51 -5.43 -0.05
CA SER A 14 9.01 -6.78 -0.27
C SER A 14 7.59 -6.95 0.29
N ARG A 15 6.81 -7.90 -0.23
CA ARG A 15 5.40 -8.12 0.19
C ARG A 15 5.23 -8.13 1.71
N ARG A 16 6.03 -8.91 2.45
CA ARG A 16 6.00 -9.00 3.92
C ARG A 16 6.29 -7.67 4.61
N LYS A 17 7.32 -6.96 4.14
CA LYS A 17 7.72 -5.67 4.68
C LYS A 17 6.66 -4.60 4.39
N ALA A 18 5.98 -4.69 3.26
CA ALA A 18 4.85 -3.83 2.94
C ALA A 18 3.73 -3.99 3.98
N GLU A 19 3.46 -5.22 4.44
CA GLU A 19 2.46 -5.47 5.50
C GLU A 19 2.85 -4.81 6.82
N GLU A 20 4.11 -4.94 7.24
CA GLU A 20 4.61 -4.25 8.44
C GLU A 20 4.50 -2.72 8.34
N ILE A 21 4.80 -2.15 7.18
CA ILE A 21 4.72 -0.69 6.95
C ILE A 21 3.26 -0.22 6.95
N ILE A 22 2.33 -1.02 6.40
CA ILE A 22 0.89 -0.75 6.42
C ILE A 22 0.38 -0.82 7.87
N LEU A 23 0.67 -1.90 8.59
CA LEU A 23 0.27 -2.07 10.00
C LEU A 23 0.86 -0.96 10.90
N GLY A 24 2.08 -0.53 10.62
CA GLY A 24 2.73 0.59 11.28
C GLY A 24 2.11 1.96 10.95
N GLY A 25 1.12 2.04 10.07
CA GLY A 25 0.47 3.30 9.68
C GLY A 25 1.40 4.27 8.96
N ARG A 26 2.45 3.77 8.32
CA ARG A 26 3.45 4.58 7.60
C ARG A 26 3.05 4.90 6.17
N ILE A 27 1.92 4.38 5.70
CA ILE A 27 1.41 4.59 4.34
C ILE A 27 0.19 5.50 4.39
N LYS A 28 0.24 6.55 3.57
CA LYS A 28 -0.85 7.51 3.38
C LYS A 28 -1.28 7.45 1.92
N VAL A 29 -2.53 7.08 1.67
CA VAL A 29 -3.11 7.07 0.32
C VAL A 29 -4.10 8.21 0.24
N ASN A 30 -3.85 9.14 -0.68
CA ASN A 30 -4.76 10.25 -0.98
C ASN A 30 -5.19 11.07 0.26
N GLY A 31 -4.29 11.26 1.23
CA GLY A 31 -4.59 11.99 2.46
C GLY A 31 -4.96 11.12 3.67
N SER A 32 -5.31 9.85 3.48
CA SER A 32 -5.74 8.95 4.55
C SER A 32 -4.67 7.93 4.91
N VAL A 33 -4.39 7.78 6.21
CA VAL A 33 -3.46 6.75 6.70
C VAL A 33 -4.13 5.40 6.58
N VAL A 34 -3.50 4.47 5.85
CA VAL A 34 -4.03 3.13 5.62
C VAL A 34 -3.31 2.16 6.53
N LYS A 35 -4.08 1.45 7.36
CA LYS A 35 -3.61 0.35 8.22
C LYS A 35 -4.14 -1.02 7.81
N GLU A 36 -4.96 -1.06 6.76
CA GLU A 36 -5.59 -2.28 6.26
C GLU A 36 -4.81 -2.90 5.10
N LEU A 37 -4.49 -4.18 5.24
CA LEU A 37 -3.80 -5.00 4.24
C LEU A 37 -4.67 -5.29 3.00
N SER A 38 -5.98 -5.13 3.15
CA SER A 38 -6.99 -5.41 2.12
C SER A 38 -7.25 -4.23 1.18
N LEU A 39 -6.50 -3.13 1.27
CA LEU A 39 -6.74 -1.94 0.46
C LEU A 39 -6.51 -2.23 -1.04
N ILE A 40 -7.54 -1.98 -1.85
CA ILE A 40 -7.47 -2.08 -3.31
C ILE A 40 -7.30 -0.67 -3.86
N LEU A 41 -6.14 -0.39 -4.45
CA LEU A 41 -5.91 0.84 -5.20
C LEU A 41 -6.67 0.76 -6.53
N MET A 42 -7.60 1.68 -6.71
CA MET A 42 -8.23 1.98 -7.99
C MET A 42 -7.28 2.92 -8.74
N LYS A 43 -6.71 2.47 -9.87
CA LYS A 43 -5.95 3.38 -10.72
C LYS A 43 -6.92 4.37 -11.34
N LYS A 44 -6.86 5.65 -10.94
CA LYS A 44 -7.41 6.72 -11.78
C LYS A 44 -6.56 6.74 -13.04
N LYS A 45 -7.15 6.30 -14.15
CA LYS A 45 -6.60 6.51 -15.49
C LYS A 45 -6.76 7.99 -15.80
N THR A 46 -5.65 8.68 -15.96
CA THR A 46 -5.55 9.91 -16.77
C THR A 46 -5.13 9.48 -18.17
#